data_AF-A0AA38UNI8-F1
#
_entry.id   AF-A0AA38UNI8-F1
#
_cell.length_a   1.000
_cell.length_b   1.000
_cell.length_c   1.000
_cell.angle_alpha   90.00
_cell.angle_beta   90.00
_cell.angle_gamma   90.00
#
_symmetry.space_group_name_H-M   'P 1'
#
loop_
_entity.id
_entity.type
_entity.pdbx_description
1 polymer ?
#
loop_
_entity_poly.entity_id
_entity_poly.type
_entity_poly.pdbx_seq_one_letter_code
_entity_poly.pdbx_strand_id
1 'polypeptide(L)'
;NHCRNLAREAWIYNYLDRIPQSSGTIIPQCYGFFTTTLTKRKLIPSAKRPYNLPWSSVDGEHAKRDDDLCDDVEVEEFLDEIPSALITKECSAWNSWVPDSKNPLVAVLILEKGGPMYNEIDDQDPLVKKDIKQIIRDLSLCGVAHGDFRMSNHVCSPTTTEVCPHHKCVHKWNIIDFNRAWVLDLGVE
;
A
#
# COMPACT_ATOMS: atom_id res chain seq x y z
N ASN A 1 -9.84 2.94 11.53
CA ASN A 1 -10.69 3.37 10.40
C ASN A 1 -9.83 3.26 9.16
N HIS A 2 -9.94 2.19 8.36
CA HIS A 2 -8.84 1.77 7.46
C HIS A 2 -9.18 1.85 5.96
N CYS A 3 -10.39 2.27 5.60
CA CYS A 3 -10.79 2.30 4.19
C CYS A 3 -10.00 3.38 3.42
N ARG A 4 -9.70 4.53 4.04
CA ARG A 4 -8.87 5.58 3.41
C ARG A 4 -7.45 5.10 3.17
N ASN A 5 -6.80 4.53 4.19
CA ASN A 5 -5.44 3.97 4.04
C ASN A 5 -5.37 2.89 2.97
N LEU A 6 -6.36 1.99 2.93
CA LEU A 6 -6.40 0.93 1.93
C LEU A 6 -6.67 1.46 0.51
N ALA A 7 -7.53 2.47 0.37
CA ALA A 7 -7.75 3.14 -0.90
C ALA A 7 -6.50 3.91 -1.38
N ARG A 8 -5.74 4.50 -0.44
CA ARG A 8 -4.47 5.17 -0.73
C ARG A 8 -3.44 4.16 -1.23
N GLU A 9 -3.26 3.06 -0.52
CA GLU A 9 -2.39 1.96 -0.95
C GLU A 9 -2.79 1.42 -2.33
N ALA A 10 -4.09 1.16 -2.54
CA ALA A 10 -4.63 0.71 -3.82
C ALA A 10 -4.32 1.69 -4.97
N TRP A 11 -4.39 2.99 -4.71
CA TRP A 11 -4.05 4.02 -5.69
C TRP A 11 -2.57 3.94 -6.10
N ILE A 12 -1.65 3.70 -5.15
CA ILE A 12 -0.22 3.53 -5.45
C ILE A 12 0.01 2.29 -6.32
N TYR A 13 -0.63 1.16 -6.02
CA TYR A 13 -0.54 -0.02 -6.88
C TYR A 13 -1.04 0.27 -8.30
N ASN A 14 -2.18 0.95 -8.45
CA ASN A 14 -2.69 1.33 -9.76
C ASN A 14 -1.80 2.37 -10.49
N TYR A 15 -1.11 3.23 -9.76
CA TYR A 15 -0.10 4.12 -10.34
C TYR A 15 1.11 3.33 -10.86
N LEU A 16 1.66 2.44 -10.03
CA LEU A 16 2.81 1.61 -10.39
C LEU A 16 2.48 0.68 -11.56
N ASP A 17 1.28 0.10 -11.62
CA ASP A 17 0.86 -0.78 -12.73
C ASP A 17 0.89 -0.10 -14.11
N ARG A 18 0.79 1.24 -14.16
CA ARG A 18 0.94 2.04 -15.40
C ARG A 18 2.40 2.25 -15.80
N ILE A 19 3.32 2.09 -14.87
CA ILE A 19 4.75 2.18 -15.11
C ILE A 19 5.23 0.79 -15.53
N PRO A 20 5.76 0.64 -16.77
CA PRO A 20 6.23 -0.65 -17.24
C PRO A 20 7.19 -1.28 -16.25
N GLN A 21 7.01 -2.58 -16.00
CA GLN A 21 8.00 -3.43 -15.32
C GLN A 21 8.21 -3.11 -13.81
N SER A 22 7.22 -2.50 -13.16
CA SER A 22 7.19 -2.35 -11.69
C SER A 22 6.33 -3.44 -11.02
N SER A 23 5.08 -3.58 -11.47
CA SER A 23 4.10 -4.60 -11.06
C SER A 23 4.55 -6.01 -11.44
N GLY A 24 4.53 -6.94 -10.49
CA GLY A 24 5.03 -8.32 -10.70
C GLY A 24 6.55 -8.45 -10.77
N THR A 25 7.30 -7.36 -10.54
CA THR A 25 8.78 -7.35 -10.51
C THR A 25 9.33 -6.95 -9.15
N ILE A 26 8.94 -5.76 -8.64
CA ILE A 26 9.38 -5.22 -7.35
C ILE A 26 8.24 -5.06 -6.33
N ILE A 27 7.00 -5.22 -6.81
CA ILE A 27 5.76 -5.23 -6.02
C ILE A 27 4.91 -6.43 -6.48
N PRO A 28 4.01 -6.98 -5.64
CA PRO A 28 3.09 -8.03 -6.08
C PRO A 28 2.11 -7.48 -7.11
N GLN A 29 1.56 -8.37 -7.96
CA GLN A 29 0.45 -7.96 -8.83
C GLN A 29 -0.76 -7.52 -7.99
N CYS A 30 -1.42 -6.44 -8.39
CA CYS A 30 -2.65 -5.96 -7.77
C CYS A 30 -3.86 -6.36 -8.63
N TYR A 31 -4.73 -7.21 -8.09
CA TYR A 31 -5.94 -7.66 -8.79
C TYR A 31 -7.11 -6.68 -8.62
N GLY A 32 -6.98 -5.72 -7.71
CA GLY A 32 -7.91 -4.60 -7.60
C GLY A 32 -8.35 -4.30 -6.17
N PHE A 33 -9.05 -3.18 -6.07
CA PHE A 33 -9.63 -2.66 -4.85
C PHE A 33 -11.16 -2.62 -5.00
N PHE A 34 -11.83 -3.27 -4.06
CA PHE A 34 -13.27 -3.50 -4.10
C PHE A 34 -13.91 -2.95 -2.83
N THR A 35 -15.12 -2.42 -2.97
CA THR A 35 -15.89 -1.93 -1.84
C THR A 35 -17.32 -2.45 -1.89
N THR A 36 -17.92 -2.64 -0.71
CA THR A 36 -19.33 -2.98 -0.59
C THR A 36 -19.89 -2.49 0.72
N THR A 37 -21.17 -2.12 0.73
CA THR A 37 -21.87 -1.74 1.95
C THR A 37 -22.45 -2.98 2.62
N LEU A 38 -22.24 -3.10 3.92
CA LEU A 38 -22.92 -4.13 4.71
C LEU A 38 -24.39 -3.73 4.88
N THR A 39 -25.26 -4.36 4.11
CA THR A 39 -26.71 -4.31 4.39
C THR A 39 -26.94 -4.95 5.76
N LYS A 40 -27.96 -4.48 6.51
CA LYS A 40 -28.33 -4.87 7.89
C LYS A 40 -28.68 -6.36 8.11
N ARG A 41 -28.12 -7.29 7.34
CA ARG A 41 -28.09 -8.70 7.71
C ARG A 41 -27.08 -8.82 8.85
N LYS A 42 -27.55 -9.29 10.00
CA LYS A 42 -26.70 -9.65 11.15
C LYS A 42 -25.47 -10.40 10.59
N LEU A 43 -24.32 -9.74 10.55
CA LEU A 43 -23.06 -10.44 10.56
C LEU A 43 -23.11 -11.26 11.85
N ILE A 44 -23.36 -12.56 11.73
CA ILE A 44 -23.19 -13.47 12.85
C ILE A 44 -21.68 -13.63 12.92
N PRO A 45 -20.98 -12.99 13.88
CA PRO A 45 -19.58 -13.28 14.08
C PRO A 45 -19.54 -14.78 14.37
N SER A 46 -18.76 -15.55 13.63
CA SER A 46 -18.67 -17.00 13.82
C SER A 46 -18.45 -17.31 15.31
N ALA A 47 -19.53 -17.70 15.98
CA ALA A 47 -19.68 -17.65 17.43
C ALA A 47 -18.99 -18.86 18.09
N LYS A 48 -17.67 -18.98 17.92
CA LYS A 48 -16.89 -20.06 18.52
C LYS A 48 -15.63 -19.62 19.28
N ARG A 49 -15.35 -18.32 19.43
CA ARG A 49 -14.33 -17.86 20.39
C ARG A 49 -14.76 -16.59 21.12
N PRO A 50 -14.67 -16.55 22.47
CA PRO A 50 -14.91 -15.33 23.23
C PRO A 50 -13.86 -14.28 22.87
N TYR A 51 -14.33 -13.04 22.78
CA TYR A 51 -13.65 -11.88 22.22
C TYR A 51 -12.44 -11.47 23.06
N ASN A 52 -11.27 -11.71 22.46
CA ASN A 52 -10.09 -10.85 22.53
C ASN A 52 -9.50 -10.86 21.12
N LEU A 53 -10.27 -10.34 20.16
CA LEU A 53 -9.70 -10.13 18.83
C LEU A 53 -8.76 -8.93 18.95
N PRO A 54 -7.48 -9.01 18.53
CA PRO A 54 -6.51 -7.93 18.71
C PRO A 54 -6.96 -6.58 18.13
N TRP A 55 -7.90 -6.62 17.17
CA TRP A 55 -8.50 -5.49 16.48
C TRP A 55 -9.87 -5.06 17.03
N SER A 56 -10.37 -5.67 18.11
CA SER A 56 -11.65 -5.29 18.73
C SER A 56 -11.53 -4.15 19.74
N SER A 57 -10.47 -3.35 19.71
CA SER A 57 -10.30 -2.20 20.60
C SER A 57 -11.38 -1.15 20.30
N VAL A 58 -12.40 -1.13 21.17
CA VAL A 58 -13.49 -0.16 21.18
C VAL A 58 -13.06 1.06 22.00
N ASP A 59 -12.03 1.77 21.56
CA ASP A 59 -11.72 3.10 22.10
C ASP A 59 -11.80 4.12 20.97
N GLY A 60 -12.83 4.96 21.02
CA GLY A 60 -13.17 5.93 19.97
C GLY A 60 -12.11 7.00 19.71
N GLU A 61 -11.08 7.10 20.54
CA GLU A 61 -9.91 7.96 20.31
C GLU A 61 -8.89 7.34 19.34
N HIS A 62 -8.76 6.01 19.30
CA HIS A 62 -7.84 5.33 18.37
C HIS A 62 -8.37 5.30 16.94
N ALA A 63 -9.69 5.27 16.77
CA ALA A 63 -10.31 5.27 15.44
C ALA A 63 -10.04 6.55 14.62
N LYS A 64 -9.77 7.69 15.29
CA LYS A 64 -9.42 8.96 14.64
C LYS A 64 -7.96 8.97 14.16
N ARG A 65 -7.01 8.53 15.00
CA ARG A 65 -5.58 8.48 14.64
C ARG A 65 -5.26 7.52 13.49
N ASP A 66 -6.05 6.47 13.32
CA ASP A 66 -5.83 5.48 12.26
C ASP A 66 -6.30 5.93 10.87
N ASP A 67 -7.00 7.07 10.77
CA ASP A 67 -7.50 7.63 9.50
C ASP A 67 -6.65 8.79 8.98
N ASP A 68 -5.63 9.20 9.75
CA ASP A 68 -4.72 10.27 9.36
C ASP A 68 -3.78 9.74 8.27
N LEU A 69 -3.89 10.30 7.06
CA LEU A 69 -2.90 10.05 6.02
C LEU A 69 -1.64 10.88 6.32
N CYS A 70 -0.47 10.41 5.88
CA CYS A 70 0.81 11.11 6.13
C CYS A 70 0.86 12.54 5.58
N ASP A 71 -0.04 12.86 4.66
CA ASP A 71 -0.19 14.10 3.92
C ASP A 71 -1.50 14.83 4.28
N ASP A 72 -2.20 14.44 5.36
CA ASP A 72 -3.28 15.24 5.94
C ASP A 72 -2.73 16.43 6.78
N VAL A 73 -1.40 16.50 6.97
CA VAL A 73 -0.72 17.66 7.54
C VAL A 73 -0.51 18.66 6.41
N GLU A 74 -1.02 19.89 6.55
CA GLU A 74 -0.73 21.01 5.65
C GLU A 74 0.79 21.25 5.61
N VAL A 75 1.48 20.61 4.69
CA VAL A 75 2.81 21.03 4.29
C VAL A 75 2.56 22.18 3.32
N GLU A 76 3.17 23.35 3.55
CA GLU A 76 3.25 24.43 2.55
C GLU A 76 4.01 23.89 1.33
N GLU A 77 3.30 23.14 0.49
CA GLU A 77 3.82 22.64 -0.77
C GLU A 77 3.78 23.79 -1.78
N PHE A 78 4.96 24.34 -2.07
CA PHE A 78 5.22 25.14 -3.27
C PHE A 78 5.05 24.22 -4.50
N LEU A 79 3.81 23.92 -4.85
CA LEU A 79 3.49 23.23 -6.10
C LEU A 79 3.09 24.27 -7.13
N ASP A 80 4.03 24.59 -8.01
CA ASP A 80 3.71 25.19 -9.29
C ASP A 80 2.72 24.27 -10.04
N GLU A 81 1.80 24.89 -10.79
CA GLU A 81 0.61 24.30 -11.42
C GLU A 81 0.79 22.84 -11.91
N ILE A 82 0.29 21.87 -11.13
CA ILE A 82 0.26 20.46 -11.56
C ILE A 82 -0.73 20.32 -12.73
N PRO A 83 -0.33 19.74 -13.89
CA PRO A 83 -1.23 19.52 -15.00
C PRO A 83 -2.46 18.68 -14.61
N SER A 84 -3.67 19.18 -14.89
CA SER A 84 -4.95 18.50 -14.57
C SER A 84 -5.13 17.09 -15.18
N ALA A 85 -4.24 16.69 -16.09
CA ALA A 85 -4.22 15.38 -16.72
C ALA A 85 -3.63 14.28 -15.81
N LEU A 86 -2.90 14.65 -14.76
CA LEU A 86 -2.46 13.72 -13.73
C LEU A 86 -3.62 13.49 -12.76
N ILE A 87 -4.03 12.23 -12.58
CA ILE A 87 -4.96 11.85 -11.50
C ILE A 87 -4.17 11.99 -10.21
N THR A 88 -4.08 13.23 -9.71
CA THR A 88 -3.46 13.53 -8.42
C THR A 88 -4.32 12.97 -7.30
N LYS A 89 -3.69 12.68 -6.16
CA LYS A 89 -4.39 12.24 -4.95
C LYS A 89 -5.59 13.13 -4.66
N GLU A 90 -5.45 14.44 -4.84
CA GLU A 90 -6.45 15.46 -4.50
C GLU A 90 -7.81 15.23 -5.14
N CYS A 91 -7.85 14.59 -6.31
CA CYS A 91 -9.08 14.26 -7.02
C CYS A 91 -9.79 13.00 -6.48
N SER A 92 -9.23 12.30 -5.49
CA SER A 92 -9.80 11.08 -4.93
C SER A 92 -10.94 11.39 -3.97
N ALA A 93 -12.13 10.82 -4.23
CA ALA A 93 -13.27 10.87 -3.31
C ALA A 93 -12.98 10.28 -1.92
N TRP A 94 -11.89 9.51 -1.78
CA TRP A 94 -11.42 8.96 -0.51
C TRP A 94 -10.80 10.00 0.42
N ASN A 95 -10.36 11.15 -0.08
CA ASN A 95 -9.80 12.21 0.77
C ASN A 95 -10.85 12.78 1.71
N SER A 96 -12.09 12.91 1.23
CA SER A 96 -13.22 13.43 2.01
C SER A 96 -14.11 12.33 2.59
N TRP A 97 -13.76 11.05 2.41
CA TRP A 97 -14.59 9.95 2.89
C TRP A 97 -14.55 9.87 4.41
N VAL A 98 -15.70 9.60 5.04
CA VAL A 98 -15.80 9.37 6.48
C VAL A 98 -16.66 8.14 6.77
N PRO A 99 -16.40 7.40 7.85
CA PRO A 99 -17.21 6.24 8.20
C PRO A 99 -18.66 6.62 8.49
N ASP A 100 -19.58 5.91 7.86
CA ASP A 100 -21.00 5.95 8.23
C ASP A 100 -21.37 4.71 9.04
N SER A 101 -21.66 4.90 10.32
CA SER A 101 -22.12 3.81 11.20
C SER A 101 -23.46 3.21 10.79
N LYS A 102 -24.29 3.96 10.05
CA LYS A 102 -25.58 3.49 9.55
C LYS A 102 -25.43 2.69 8.25
N ASN A 103 -24.37 2.95 7.50
CA ASN A 103 -24.04 2.29 6.23
C ASN A 103 -22.57 1.88 6.21
N PRO A 104 -22.16 0.90 7.04
CA PRO A 104 -20.75 0.54 7.15
C PRO A 104 -20.23 -0.01 5.82
N LEU A 105 -19.10 0.56 5.39
CA LEU A 105 -18.39 0.16 4.19
C LEU A 105 -17.31 -0.86 4.53
N VAL A 106 -17.22 -1.90 3.71
CA VAL A 106 -16.10 -2.85 3.71
C VAL A 106 -15.29 -2.60 2.46
N ALA A 107 -13.99 -2.40 2.64
CA ALA A 107 -13.01 -2.26 1.56
C ALA A 107 -12.08 -3.48 1.57
N VAL A 108 -11.75 -3.98 0.38
CA VAL A 108 -10.88 -5.15 0.18
C VAL A 108 -9.89 -4.83 -0.94
N LEU A 109 -8.60 -4.96 -0.66
CA LEU A 109 -7.53 -4.93 -1.64
C LEU A 109 -7.06 -6.36 -1.87
N ILE A 110 -6.97 -6.78 -3.13
CA ILE A 110 -6.54 -8.13 -3.49
C ILE A 110 -5.21 -8.04 -4.21
N LEU A 111 -4.18 -8.66 -3.62
CA LEU A 111 -2.82 -8.72 -4.15
C LEU A 111 -2.41 -10.17 -4.41
N GLU A 112 -1.40 -10.34 -5.25
CA GLU A 112 -0.70 -11.60 -5.42
C GLU A 112 -0.07 -12.07 -4.13
N LYS A 113 -0.26 -13.36 -3.84
CA LYS A 113 0.22 -13.97 -2.61
C LYS A 113 1.73 -14.17 -2.68
N GLY A 114 2.47 -13.38 -1.90
CA GLY A 114 3.88 -13.60 -1.63
C GLY A 114 4.17 -14.79 -0.70
N GLY A 115 5.46 -15.02 -0.48
CA GLY A 115 5.98 -16.00 0.46
C GLY A 115 6.13 -15.45 1.89
N PRO A 116 7.08 -16.01 2.68
CA PRO A 116 7.37 -15.52 4.03
C PRO A 116 7.79 -14.05 4.08
N MET A 117 7.55 -13.40 5.22
CA MET A 117 8.02 -12.05 5.50
C MET A 117 9.53 -12.03 5.73
N TYR A 118 10.16 -10.93 5.33
CA TYR A 118 11.55 -10.63 5.63
C TYR A 118 11.79 -10.57 7.13
N ASN A 119 12.92 -11.09 7.59
CA ASN A 119 13.27 -11.14 9.00
C ASN A 119 14.75 -10.80 9.23
N GLU A 120 15.17 -10.84 10.50
CA GLU A 120 16.52 -10.48 10.91
C GLU A 120 17.62 -11.38 10.29
N ILE A 121 17.34 -12.66 10.06
CA ILE A 121 18.30 -13.59 9.44
C ILE A 121 18.56 -13.16 7.99
N ASP A 122 17.50 -12.84 7.25
CA ASP A 122 17.60 -12.33 5.88
C ASP A 122 18.39 -11.01 5.85
N ASP A 123 18.22 -10.15 6.85
CA ASP A 123 18.98 -8.89 6.96
C ASP A 123 20.47 -9.08 7.15
N GLN A 124 20.92 -10.17 7.78
CA GLN A 124 22.35 -10.42 7.93
C GLN A 124 23.03 -10.83 6.62
N ASP A 125 22.28 -11.24 5.60
CA ASP A 125 22.83 -11.63 4.30
C ASP A 125 23.16 -10.39 3.43
N PRO A 126 24.44 -10.15 3.07
CA PRO A 126 24.84 -9.03 2.22
C PRO A 126 24.20 -9.06 0.82
N LEU A 127 23.87 -10.24 0.29
CA LEU A 127 23.23 -10.37 -1.02
C LEU A 127 21.76 -9.94 -0.96
N VAL A 128 21.07 -10.30 0.12
CA VAL A 128 19.69 -9.84 0.36
C VAL A 128 19.65 -8.33 0.56
N LYS A 129 20.55 -7.77 1.37
CA LYS A 129 20.68 -6.31 1.52
C LYS A 129 20.92 -5.59 0.20
N LYS A 130 21.70 -6.20 -0.70
CA LYS A 130 21.94 -5.66 -2.05
C LYS A 130 20.65 -5.69 -2.89
N ASP A 131 19.90 -6.78 -2.83
CA ASP A 131 18.62 -6.96 -3.52
C ASP A 131 17.60 -5.89 -3.07
N ILE A 132 17.43 -5.69 -1.76
CA ILE A 132 16.55 -4.66 -1.20
C ILE A 132 16.96 -3.25 -1.66
N LYS A 133 18.25 -2.93 -1.69
CA LYS A 133 18.74 -1.63 -2.20
C LYS A 133 18.41 -1.43 -3.68
N GLN A 134 18.47 -2.49 -4.47
CA GLN A 134 18.11 -2.46 -5.89
C GLN A 134 16.61 -2.22 -6.08
N ILE A 135 15.78 -2.94 -5.32
CA ILE A 135 14.32 -2.76 -5.31
C ILE A 135 13.94 -1.32 -4.92
N ILE A 136 14.56 -0.76 -3.86
CA ILE A 136 14.31 0.64 -3.43
C ILE A 136 14.69 1.64 -4.53
N ARG A 137 15.78 1.38 -5.24
CA ARG A 137 16.21 2.21 -6.36
C ARG A 137 15.20 2.15 -7.51
N ASP A 138 14.72 0.97 -7.87
CA ASP A 138 13.71 0.81 -8.92
C ASP A 138 12.40 1.49 -8.53
N LEU A 139 11.98 1.39 -7.27
CA LEU A 139 10.80 2.10 -6.76
C LEU A 139 10.98 3.63 -6.86
N SER A 140 12.17 4.13 -6.54
CA SER A 140 12.50 5.56 -6.66
C SER A 140 12.50 6.02 -8.12
N LEU A 141 12.97 5.19 -9.05
CA LEU A 141 12.91 5.47 -10.50
C LEU A 141 11.47 5.50 -11.03
N CYS A 142 10.54 4.80 -10.38
CA CYS A 142 9.10 4.91 -10.65
C CYS A 142 8.49 6.21 -10.09
N GLY A 143 9.28 7.07 -9.44
CA GLY A 143 8.78 8.27 -8.77
C GLY A 143 7.99 7.94 -7.51
N VAL A 144 8.25 6.82 -6.83
CA VAL A 144 7.55 6.46 -5.59
C VAL A 144 8.52 6.37 -4.42
N ALA A 145 8.16 7.02 -3.31
CA ALA A 145 8.85 6.88 -2.02
C ALA A 145 7.92 6.18 -1.02
N HIS A 146 8.31 5.00 -0.51
CA HIS A 146 7.41 4.13 0.28
C HIS A 146 6.95 4.72 1.63
N GLY A 147 7.81 5.46 2.32
CA GLY A 147 7.52 6.04 3.64
C GLY A 147 7.57 5.06 4.83
N ASP A 148 7.51 3.74 4.62
CA ASP A 148 7.66 2.73 5.69
C ASP A 148 8.39 1.46 5.23
N PHE A 149 9.71 1.39 5.42
CA PHE A 149 10.56 0.27 4.97
C PHE A 149 10.83 -0.77 6.07
N ARG A 150 9.94 -0.93 7.05
CA ARG A 150 10.07 -1.97 8.08
C ARG A 150 10.15 -3.37 7.45
N MET A 151 10.82 -4.29 8.15
CA MET A 151 10.99 -5.69 7.70
C MET A 151 9.66 -6.37 7.35
N SER A 152 8.58 -6.09 8.08
CA SER A 152 7.24 -6.63 7.81
C SER A 152 6.66 -6.24 6.44
N ASN A 153 7.18 -5.18 5.82
CA ASN A 153 6.69 -4.63 4.56
C ASN A 153 7.46 -5.16 3.34
N HIS A 154 8.30 -6.18 3.57
CA HIS A 154 8.99 -6.94 2.54
C HIS A 154 8.56 -8.41 2.62
N VAL A 155 8.09 -8.95 1.50
CA VAL A 155 7.63 -10.34 1.41
C VAL A 155 8.37 -11.05 0.29
N CYS A 156 8.68 -12.34 0.48
CA CYS A 156 9.30 -13.13 -0.57
C CYS A 156 8.45 -13.07 -1.84
N SER A 157 9.07 -12.76 -2.97
CA SER A 157 8.39 -12.66 -4.24
C SER A 157 7.83 -14.03 -4.66
N PRO A 158 6.66 -14.07 -5.31
CA PRO A 158 6.08 -15.32 -5.80
C PRO A 158 6.92 -15.92 -6.94
N THR A 159 6.72 -17.19 -7.26
CA THR A 159 7.45 -17.87 -8.34
C THR A 159 7.12 -17.33 -9.74
N THR A 160 6.04 -16.57 -9.85
CA THR A 160 5.54 -15.85 -11.02
C THR A 160 6.24 -14.51 -11.25
N THR A 161 7.14 -14.09 -10.35
CA THR A 161 7.86 -12.81 -10.46
C THR A 161 8.69 -12.74 -11.72
N GLU A 162 8.58 -11.62 -12.42
CA GLU A 162 9.28 -11.37 -13.67
C GLU A 162 10.73 -10.90 -13.45
N VAL A 163 11.53 -10.96 -14.51
CA VAL A 163 12.93 -10.51 -14.46
C VAL A 163 12.95 -8.98 -14.47
N CYS A 164 13.61 -8.38 -13.47
CA CYS A 164 13.81 -6.95 -13.44
C CYS A 164 14.63 -6.46 -14.64
N PRO A 165 14.13 -5.46 -15.38
CA PRO A 165 14.79 -4.92 -16.56
C PRO A 165 16.07 -4.14 -16.24
N HIS A 166 16.15 -3.52 -15.06
CA HIS A 166 17.28 -2.70 -14.64
C HIS A 166 18.44 -3.56 -14.13
N HIS A 167 18.12 -4.55 -13.31
CA HIS A 167 19.11 -5.39 -12.61
C HIS A 167 19.38 -6.73 -13.30
N LYS A 168 18.55 -7.12 -14.27
CA LYS A 168 18.63 -8.39 -15.02
C LYS A 168 18.58 -9.62 -14.11
N CYS A 169 17.81 -9.54 -13.03
CA CYS A 169 17.58 -10.63 -12.08
C CYS A 169 16.11 -10.68 -11.66
N VAL A 170 15.67 -11.84 -11.16
CA VAL A 170 14.40 -11.94 -10.43
C VAL A 170 14.68 -11.54 -8.99
N HIS A 171 14.06 -10.46 -8.54
CA HIS A 171 14.16 -10.04 -7.15
C HIS A 171 13.55 -11.08 -6.22
N LYS A 172 14.18 -11.32 -5.07
CA LYS A 172 13.69 -12.30 -4.10
C LYS A 172 12.57 -11.71 -3.23
N TRP A 173 12.46 -10.39 -3.19
CA TRP A 173 11.54 -9.66 -2.33
C TRP A 173 10.68 -8.69 -3.11
N ASN A 174 9.43 -8.55 -2.67
CA ASN A 174 8.50 -7.53 -3.10
C ASN A 174 8.19 -6.60 -1.92
N ILE A 175 7.97 -5.33 -2.22
CA ILE A 175 7.51 -4.33 -1.25
C ILE A 175 5.97 -4.30 -1.22
N ILE A 176 5.40 -4.14 -0.03
CA ILE A 176 3.96 -4.00 0.23
C ILE A 176 3.68 -2.89 1.26
N ASP A 177 2.41 -2.58 1.52
CA ASP A 177 1.95 -1.59 2.52
C ASP A 177 2.27 -0.14 2.14
N PHE A 178 1.82 0.27 0.95
CA PHE A 178 2.04 1.60 0.37
C PHE A 178 1.12 2.70 0.93
N ASN A 179 0.44 2.49 2.05
CA ASN A 179 -0.47 3.47 2.64
C ASN A 179 0.22 4.79 3.03
N ARG A 180 1.54 4.76 3.26
CA ARG A 180 2.40 5.91 3.59
C ARG A 180 3.27 6.38 2.43
N ALA A 181 3.02 5.86 1.23
CA ALA A 181 3.83 6.17 0.08
C ALA A 181 3.44 7.50 -0.59
N TRP A 182 4.44 8.11 -1.20
CA TRP A 182 4.36 9.38 -1.92
C TRP A 182 4.74 9.14 -3.37
N VAL A 183 3.98 9.75 -4.29
CA VAL A 183 4.39 9.88 -5.69
C VAL A 183 5.11 11.21 -5.80
N LEU A 184 6.38 11.16 -6.18
CA LEU A 184 7.23 12.32 -6.40
C LEU A 184 7.13 12.70 -7.88
N ASP A 185 6.81 13.96 -8.15
CA ASP A 185 7.05 14.51 -9.48
C ASP A 185 8.56 14.66 -9.66
N LEU A 186 9.15 13.75 -10.44
CA LEU A 186 10.58 13.80 -10.75
C LEU A 186 10.89 14.75 -11.93
N GLY A 187 9.91 15.51 -12.43
CA GLY A 187 10.12 16.52 -13.46
C GLY A 187 10.70 15.94 -14.74
N VAL A 188 10.23 14.77 -15.16
CA VAL A 188 10.68 14.16 -16.42
C VAL A 188 10.05 14.91 -17.58
N GLU A 189 10.78 15.91 -18.09
CA GLU A 189 10.55 16.56 -19.40
C GLU A 189 10.60 15.58 -20.57
#